data_AF-A0AAV3JMM1-F1
#
_entry.id   AF-A0AAV3JMM1-F1
#
_cell.length_a   1.000
_cell.length_b   1.000
_cell.length_c   1.000
_cell.angle_alpha   90.00
_cell.angle_beta   90.00
_cell.angle_gamma   90.00
#
_symmetry.space_group_name_H-M   'P 1'
#
loop_
_entity.id
_entity.type
_entity.pdbx_description
1 polymer ?
#
loop_
_entity_poly.entity_id
_entity_poly.type
_entity_poly.pdbx_seq_one_letter_code
_entity_poly.pdbx_strand_id
1 'polypeptide(L)' 'MILNIVTIVSNFIFIALFYQLFVDLFDWSKMIKMSPQNISKLKVFILLISIVGGYVVSHFLLEVIQLCQSIFWALQ' A
#
# COMPACT_ATOMS: atom_id res chain seq x y z
N MET A 1 19.25 -9.95 6.24
CA MET A 1 18.12 -10.58 6.95
C MET A 1 17.26 -9.55 7.68
N ILE A 2 17.81 -8.74 8.60
CA ILE A 2 17.04 -7.69 9.31
C ILE A 2 16.47 -6.64 8.35
N LEU A 3 17.26 -6.13 7.39
CA LEU A 3 16.76 -5.19 6.38
C LEU A 3 15.61 -5.77 5.55
N ASN A 4 15.70 -7.03 5.09
CA ASN A 4 14.62 -7.68 4.35
C ASN A 4 13.32 -7.80 5.16
N ILE A 5 13.43 -8.05 6.48
CA ILE A 5 12.26 -8.08 7.37
C ILE A 5 11.64 -6.67 7.45
N VAL A 6 12.46 -5.63 7.64
CA VAL A 6 11.99 -4.24 7.67
C VAL A 6 11.31 -3.85 6.35
N THR A 7 11.89 -4.26 5.22
CA THR A 7 11.29 -4.07 3.88
C THR A 7 9.93 -4.76 3.76
N ILE A 8 9.82 -6.02 4.15
CA ILE A 8 8.55 -6.77 4.06
C ILE A 8 7.50 -6.15 4.98
N VAL A 9 7.87 -5.83 6.22
CA VAL A 9 6.95 -5.21 7.19
C VAL A 9 6.49 -3.83 6.71
N SER A 10 7.38 -3.03 6.14
CA SER A 10 7.03 -1.73 5.54
C SER A 10 5.97 -1.91 4.44
N ASN A 11 6.16 -2.86 3.53
CA ASN A 11 5.19 -3.17 2.48
C ASN A 11 3.81 -3.51 3.07
N PHE A 12 3.75 -4.39 4.07
CA PHE A 12 2.49 -4.76 4.72
C PHE A 12 1.79 -3.56 5.40
N ILE A 13 2.56 -2.67 6.04
CA ILE A 13 2.02 -1.44 6.66
C ILE A 13 1.41 -0.53 5.59
N PHE A 14 2.11 -0.29 4.48
CA PHE A 14 1.58 0.54 3.40
C PHE A 14 0.35 -0.06 2.73
N ILE A 15 0.31 -1.38 2.54
CA ILE A 15 -0.87 -2.08 2.01
C ILE A 15 -2.06 -1.90 2.97
N ALA A 16 -1.85 -2.05 4.28
CA ALA A 16 -2.90 -1.86 5.28
C ALA A 16 -3.42 -0.41 5.28
N LEU A 17 -2.52 0.59 5.20
CA LEU A 17 -2.88 2.00 5.12
C LEU A 17 -3.69 2.31 3.86
N PHE A 18 -3.29 1.78 2.69
CA PHE A 18 -4.04 1.94 1.45
C PHE A 18 -5.42 1.30 1.53
N TYR A 19 -5.51 0.11 2.13
CA TYR A 19 -6.79 -0.57 2.34
C TYR A 19 -7.75 0.25 3.20
N GLN A 20 -7.25 0.76 4.33
CA GLN A 20 -7.99 1.65 5.21
C GLN A 20 -8.48 2.89 4.45
N LEU A 21 -7.59 3.55 3.69
CA LEU A 21 -7.92 4.72 2.88
C LEU A 21 -9.01 4.41 1.85
N PHE A 22 -8.90 3.31 1.11
CA PHE A 22 -9.91 2.95 0.11
C PHE A 22 -11.26 2.64 0.76
N VAL A 23 -11.28 1.97 1.91
CA VAL A 23 -12.53 1.65 2.61
C VAL A 23 -13.19 2.91 3.17
N ASP A 24 -12.42 3.81 3.80
CA ASP A 24 -12.98 4.93 4.57
C ASP A 24 -13.22 6.19 3.71
N LEU A 25 -12.44 6.40 2.65
CA LEU A 25 -12.49 7.64 1.85
C LEU A 25 -13.52 7.57 0.72
N PHE A 26 -13.84 6.37 0.23
CA PHE A 26 -14.81 6.18 -0.85
C PHE A 26 -16.16 5.74 -0.30
N ASP A 27 -17.22 6.48 -0.63
CA ASP A 27 -18.59 6.05 -0.38
C ASP A 27 -19.00 4.98 -1.40
N TRP A 28 -18.58 3.74 -1.14
CA TRP A 28 -18.83 2.60 -2.00
C TRP A 28 -20.33 2.34 -2.24
N SER A 29 -21.22 2.84 -1.37
CA SER A 29 -22.66 2.67 -1.52
C SER A 29 -23.22 3.39 -2.75
N LYS A 30 -22.54 4.47 -3.17
CA LYS A 30 -22.86 5.23 -4.37
C LYS A 30 -22.20 4.67 -5.63
N MET A 31 -21.06 4.00 -5.49
CA MET A 31 -20.31 3.44 -6.61
C MET A 31 -20.87 2.08 -7.06
N ILE A 32 -21.39 1.26 -6.15
CA ILE A 32 -21.79 -0.12 -6.44
C ILE A 32 -23.10 -0.46 -5.73
N LYS A 33 -23.97 -1.25 -6.37
CA LYS A 33 -25.15 -1.85 -5.71
C LYS A 33 -24.70 -2.70 -4.51
N MET A 34 -24.99 -2.21 -3.31
CA MET A 34 -24.77 -2.86 -2.02
C MET A 34 -25.69 -4.07 -1.84
N SER A 35 -25.42 -5.16 -2.55
CA SER A 35 -25.98 -6.47 -2.23
C SER A 35 -25.00 -7.24 -1.33
N PRO A 36 -25.48 -8.12 -0.43
CA PRO A 36 -24.60 -8.91 0.44
C PRO A 36 -23.53 -9.71 -0.33
N GLN A 37 -23.84 -10.14 -1.54
CA GLN A 37 -22.92 -10.85 -2.44
C GLN A 37 -21.85 -9.93 -3.05
N ASN A 38 -22.20 -8.68 -3.35
CA ASN A 38 -21.28 -7.70 -3.95
C ASN A 38 -20.36 -7.07 -2.91
N ILE A 39 -20.81 -6.92 -1.66
CA ILE A 39 -19.99 -6.35 -0.57
C ILE A 39 -18.74 -7.20 -0.31
N SER A 40 -18.87 -8.53 -0.31
CA SER A 40 -17.72 -9.42 -0.15
C SER A 40 -16.73 -9.30 -1.32
N LYS A 41 -17.24 -9.30 -2.56
CA LYS A 41 -16.42 -9.10 -3.77
C LYS A 41 -15.72 -7.74 -3.79
N LEU A 42 -16.40 -6.70 -3.31
CA LEU A 42 -15.84 -5.36 -3.19
C LEU A 42 -14.67 -5.34 -2.20
N LYS A 43 -14.78 -5.96 -1.03
CA LYS A 43 -13.67 -6.01 -0.07
C LYS A 43 -12.44 -6.69 -0.66
N VAL A 44 -12.63 -7.79 -1.40
CA VAL A 44 -11.54 -8.47 -2.12
C VAL A 44 -10.94 -7.57 -3.21
N PHE A 45 -11.77 -6.84 -3.94
CA PHE A 45 -11.31 -5.89 -4.95
C PHE A 45 -10.48 -4.75 -4.35
N ILE A 46 -10.96 -4.16 -3.25
CA ILE A 46 -10.23 -3.13 -2.51
C ILE A 46 -8.90 -3.68 -2.00
N LEU A 47 -8.88 -4.92 -1.47
CA LEU A 47 -7.66 -5.58 -1.03
C LEU A 47 -6.65 -5.73 -2.17
N LEU A 48 -7.08 -6.17 -3.36
CA LEU A 48 -6.20 -6.31 -4.52
C LEU A 48 -5.61 -4.96 -4.95
N ILE A 49 -6.43 -3.90 -5.02
CA ILE A 49 -5.93 -2.55 -5.34
C ILE A 49 -4.95 -2.07 -4.26
N SER A 50 -5.24 -2.36 -2.99
CA SER A 50 -4.41 -1.93 -1.87
C SER A 50 -3.06 -2.64 -1.86
N ILE A 51 -2.99 -3.89 -2.29
CA ILE A 51 -1.73 -4.62 -2.48
C ILE A 51 -0.88 -3.90 -3.55
N VAL A 52 -1.48 -3.55 -4.69
CA VAL A 52 -0.76 -2.85 -5.76
C VAL A 52 -0.34 -1.45 -5.32
N GLY A 53 -1.26 -0.64 -4.80
CA GLY A 53 -0.99 0.73 -4.36
C GLY A 53 0.01 0.79 -3.20
N GLY A 54 -0.19 -0.06 -2.19
CA GLY A 54 0.71 -0.17 -1.05
C GLY A 54 2.13 -0.61 -1.44
N TYR A 55 2.25 -1.57 -2.36
CA TYR A 55 3.55 -1.98 -2.89
C TYR A 55 4.24 -0.86 -3.67
N VAL A 56 3.53 -0.19 -4.58
CA VAL A 56 4.10 0.92 -5.39
C VAL A 56 4.61 2.04 -4.49
N VAL A 57 3.83 2.44 -3.48
CA VAL A 57 4.25 3.50 -2.55
C VAL A 57 5.40 3.07 -1.65
N SER A 58 5.37 1.83 -1.14
CA SER A 58 6.48 1.30 -0.34
C SER A 58 7.78 1.21 -1.15
N HIS A 59 7.70 0.75 -2.40
CA HIS A 59 8.83 0.71 -3.32
C HIS A 59 9.41 2.10 -3.58
N PHE A 60 8.55 3.06 -3.91
CA PHE A 60 8.96 4.46 -4.12
C PHE A 60 9.71 5.03 -2.91
N LEU A 61 9.19 4.82 -1.69
CA LEU A 61 9.85 5.29 -0.47
C LEU A 61 11.21 4.63 -0.24
N LEU A 62 11.33 3.33 -0.53
CA LEU A 62 12.62 2.62 -0.44
C LEU A 62 13.64 3.16 -1.45
N GLU A 63 13.22 3.43 -2.68
CA GLU A 63 14.09 4.06 -3.69
C GLU A 63 14.56 5.45 -3.25
N VAL A 64 13.68 6.26 -2.66
CA VAL A 64 14.05 7.57 -2.11
C VAL A 64 15.09 7.42 -0.99
N ILE A 65 14.92 6.46 -0.08
CA ILE A 65 15.90 6.22 1.00
C ILE A 65 17.24 5.78 0.41
N GLN A 66 17.24 4.89 -0.58
CA GLN A 66 18.47 4.43 -1.25
C GLN A 66 19.17 5.57 -1.98
N LEU A 67 18.41 6.43 -2.66
CA LEU A 67 18.94 7.63 -3.31
C LEU A 67 19.61 8.55 -2.30
N CYS A 68 18.94 8.86 -1.18
CA CYS A 68 19.50 9.68 -0.10
C CYS A 68 20.79 9.09 0.46
N GLN A 69 20.83 7.78 0.69
CA GLN A 69 22.04 7.09 1.15
C GLN A 69 23.18 7.19 0.13
N SER A 70 22.89 6.97 -1.16
CA SER A 70 23.90 7.04 -2.22
C SER A 70 24.53 8.43 -2.33
N ILE A 71 23.72 9.49 -2.22
CA ILE A 71 24.18 10.87 -2.25
C ILE A 71 25.03 11.18 -1.01
N PHE A 72 24.59 10.73 0.16
CA PHE A 72 25.34 10.91 1.41
C PHE A 72 26.74 10.31 1.32
N TRP A 73 26.86 9.07 0.81
CA TRP A 73 28.15 8.41 0.63
C TRP A 73 29.00 9.03 -0.48
N ALA A 74 28.40 9.61 -1.51
CA ALA A 74 29.13 10.26 -2.61
C ALA A 74 29.69 11.65 -2.24
N LEU A 75 29.14 12.29 -1.20
CA LEU A 75 29.57 13.61 -0.71
C LEU A 75 30.56 13.54 0.47
N GLN A 76 30.83 12.34 0.98
CA GLN A 76 31.80 12.08 2.06
C GLN A 76 33.15 11.65 1.48
#